data_AF-A0A418XHW7-F1
#
_entry.id   AF-A0A418XHW7-F1
#
_cell.length_a   1.000
_cell.length_b   1.000
_cell.length_c   1.000
_cell.angle_alpha   90.00
_cell.angle_beta   90.00
_cell.angle_gamma   90.00
#
_symmetry.space_group_name_H-M   'P 1'
#
loop_
_entity.id
_entity.type
_entity.pdbx_description
1 polymer ?
#
loop_
_entity_poly.entity_id
_entity_poly.type
_entity_poly.pdbx_seq_one_letter_code
_entity_poly.pdbx_strand_id
1 'polypeptide(L)'
;MVVCPLLLSKLTPYGTTLSDETSSYGRFSQSYADRTYRGLNLNINERGLLAQERVQAEAAGWVKPDGSTWWPPYDGAIPGTQRTITYQPSPEGSPLILVDRYGETSGRYISPVGVPLDARALSNVPTSPPSVYSVDGVIEGVERANAAGWFDQRGTGIQDKLPGRVQYYLDTGKLGER
;
A
#
# COMPACT_ATOMS: atom_id res chain seq x y z
N MET A 1 -13.80 6.95 -67.58
CA MET A 1 -13.98 7.62 -66.27
C MET A 1 -14.78 6.66 -65.40
N VAL A 2 -14.13 5.82 -64.56
CA VAL A 2 -13.91 6.02 -63.10
C VAL A 2 -15.23 6.44 -62.42
N VAL A 3 -15.80 5.72 -61.45
CA VAL A 3 -15.30 5.50 -60.08
C VAL A 3 -16.00 4.29 -59.43
N CYS A 4 -15.21 3.48 -58.73
CA CYS A 4 -15.60 2.45 -57.76
C CYS A 4 -15.99 3.11 -56.42
N PRO A 5 -17.13 2.82 -55.77
CA PRO A 5 -17.36 3.33 -54.43
C PRO A 5 -16.70 2.39 -53.42
N LEU A 6 -15.57 2.87 -52.88
CA LEU A 6 -14.85 2.31 -51.74
C LEU A 6 -15.77 2.09 -50.54
N LEU A 7 -15.66 0.90 -49.95
CA LEU A 7 -16.10 0.58 -48.59
C LEU A 7 -15.38 1.53 -47.62
N LEU A 8 -16.11 2.49 -47.04
CA LEU A 8 -15.54 3.45 -46.10
C LEU A 8 -15.42 2.79 -44.72
N SER A 9 -14.28 2.16 -44.43
CA SER A 9 -13.90 1.84 -43.05
C SER A 9 -13.60 3.15 -42.32
N LYS A 10 -14.43 3.48 -41.32
CA LYS A 10 -14.22 4.67 -40.49
C LYS A 10 -13.01 4.44 -39.58
N LEU A 11 -11.90 5.12 -39.88
CA LEU A 11 -10.77 5.24 -38.97
C LEU A 11 -11.15 6.21 -37.84
N THR A 12 -10.83 5.84 -36.60
CA THR A 12 -10.82 6.78 -35.46
C THR A 12 -9.60 7.71 -35.59
N PRO A 13 -9.56 8.87 -34.93
CA PRO A 13 -8.47 9.87 -35.08
C PRO A 13 -7.06 9.37 -34.69
N TYR A 14 -6.92 8.11 -34.27
CA TYR A 14 -5.66 7.43 -33.95
C TYR A 14 -5.30 6.26 -34.90
N GLY A 15 -5.94 6.14 -36.08
CA GLY A 15 -5.45 5.29 -37.17
C GLY A 15 -5.60 3.78 -36.98
N THR A 16 -6.47 3.32 -36.07
CA THR A 16 -6.81 1.89 -35.91
C THR A 16 -8.18 1.60 -36.54
N THR A 17 -8.36 0.40 -37.09
CA THR A 17 -9.65 -0.01 -37.65
C THR A 17 -10.58 -0.45 -36.52
N LEU A 18 -11.89 -0.18 -36.65
CA LEU A 18 -12.92 -0.61 -35.69
C LEU A 18 -12.89 -2.13 -35.40
N SER A 19 -12.42 -2.95 -36.35
CA SER A 19 -12.20 -4.39 -36.16
C SER A 19 -11.02 -4.72 -35.22
N ASP A 20 -10.00 -3.87 -35.16
CA ASP A 20 -8.86 -4.01 -34.25
C ASP A 20 -9.27 -3.69 -32.81
N GLU A 21 -10.11 -2.66 -32.62
CA GLU A 21 -10.71 -2.36 -31.32
C GLU A 21 -11.62 -3.49 -30.86
N THR A 22 -12.44 -4.06 -31.74
CA THR A 22 -13.33 -5.18 -31.39
C THR A 22 -12.53 -6.44 -30.99
N SER A 23 -11.39 -6.69 -31.63
CA SER A 23 -10.48 -7.78 -31.25
C SER A 23 -9.75 -7.51 -29.93
N SER A 24 -9.40 -6.25 -29.64
CA SER A 24 -8.88 -5.79 -28.34
C SER A 24 -9.93 -5.99 -27.23
N TYR A 25 -11.18 -5.57 -27.45
CA TYR A 25 -12.29 -5.80 -26.53
C TYR A 25 -12.60 -7.29 -26.34
N GLY A 26 -12.50 -8.10 -27.40
CA GLY A 26 -12.66 -9.55 -27.33
C GLY A 26 -11.60 -10.22 -26.46
N ARG A 27 -10.32 -9.85 -26.62
CA ARG A 27 -9.21 -10.34 -25.80
C ARG A 27 -9.27 -9.83 -24.35
N PHE A 28 -9.72 -8.59 -24.16
CA PHE A 28 -9.97 -8.01 -22.83
C PHE A 28 -11.09 -8.76 -22.11
N SER A 29 -12.22 -9.05 -22.78
CA SER A 29 -13.35 -9.81 -22.22
C SER A 29 -12.98 -11.23 -21.79
N GLN A 30 -12.09 -11.89 -22.55
CA GLN A 30 -11.59 -13.23 -22.22
C GLN A 30 -10.64 -13.22 -21.03
N SER A 31 -9.87 -12.14 -20.83
CA SER A 31 -8.98 -11.98 -19.68
C SER A 31 -9.75 -11.75 -18.37
N TYR A 32 -10.96 -11.19 -18.39
CA TYR A 32 -11.82 -11.07 -17.21
C TYR A 32 -12.27 -12.42 -16.63
N ALA A 33 -12.13 -13.54 -17.34
CA ALA A 33 -12.43 -14.87 -16.79
C ALA A 33 -11.29 -15.40 -15.89
N ASP A 34 -10.10 -14.81 -15.97
CA ASP A 34 -8.96 -15.20 -15.14
C ASP A 34 -8.97 -14.47 -13.78
N ARG A 35 -8.84 -15.24 -12.70
CA ARG A 35 -8.79 -14.73 -11.31
C ARG A 35 -7.64 -13.75 -11.12
N THR A 36 -6.51 -13.98 -11.79
CA THR A 36 -5.33 -13.11 -11.74
C THR A 36 -5.59 -11.75 -12.38
N TYR A 37 -6.28 -11.70 -13.52
CA TYR A 37 -6.65 -10.46 -14.19
C TYR A 37 -7.71 -9.65 -13.44
N ARG A 38 -8.70 -10.31 -12.83
CA ARG A 38 -9.68 -9.60 -11.98
C ARG A 38 -9.01 -8.93 -10.78
N GLY A 39 -8.11 -9.63 -10.10
CA GLY A 39 -7.36 -9.08 -8.97
C GLY A 39 -6.47 -7.90 -9.35
N LEU A 40 -5.78 -7.99 -10.50
CA LEU A 40 -4.97 -6.88 -11.01
C LEU A 40 -5.82 -5.66 -11.39
N ASN A 41 -6.95 -5.84 -12.09
CA ASN A 41 -7.85 -4.74 -12.46
C ASN A 41 -8.47 -4.06 -11.22
N LEU A 42 -8.85 -4.84 -10.19
CA LEU A 42 -9.34 -4.27 -8.94
C LEU A 42 -8.27 -3.44 -8.23
N ASN A 43 -7.06 -3.97 -8.07
CA ASN A 43 -5.96 -3.23 -7.43
C ASN A 43 -5.56 -1.98 -8.23
N ILE A 44 -5.62 -2.03 -9.58
CA ILE A 44 -5.38 -0.86 -10.44
C ILE A 44 -6.42 0.23 -10.17
N ASN A 45 -7.70 -0.16 -10.08
CA ASN A 45 -8.78 0.78 -9.77
C ASN A 45 -8.60 1.37 -8.37
N GLU A 46 -8.29 0.55 -7.36
CA GLU A 46 -8.07 0.99 -5.98
C GLU A 46 -6.85 1.91 -5.84
N ARG A 47 -5.75 1.62 -6.56
CA ARG A 47 -4.59 2.53 -6.60
C ARG A 47 -4.92 3.85 -7.29
N GLY A 48 -5.76 3.83 -8.32
CA GLY A 48 -6.28 5.04 -8.95
C GLY A 48 -7.12 5.88 -7.98
N LEU A 49 -8.01 5.23 -7.22
CA LEU A 49 -8.82 5.88 -6.18
C LEU A 49 -7.96 6.44 -5.05
N LEU A 50 -6.97 5.67 -4.55
CA LEU A 50 -5.99 6.14 -3.57
C LEU A 50 -5.26 7.39 -4.05
N ALA A 51 -4.83 7.42 -5.32
CA ALA A 51 -4.14 8.57 -5.89
C ALA A 51 -5.07 9.80 -6.00
N GLN A 52 -6.33 9.60 -6.40
CA GLN A 52 -7.33 10.68 -6.43
C GLN A 52 -7.60 11.23 -5.03
N GLU A 53 -7.78 10.37 -4.03
CA GLU A 53 -8.03 10.78 -2.65
C GLU A 53 -6.83 11.52 -2.08
N ARG A 54 -5.60 11.07 -2.38
CA ARG A 54 -4.38 11.80 -2.00
C ARG A 54 -4.40 13.23 -2.53
N VAL A 55 -4.70 13.43 -3.81
CA VAL A 55 -4.73 14.77 -4.42
C VAL A 55 -5.74 15.67 -3.70
N GLN A 56 -6.89 15.13 -3.31
CA GLN A 56 -7.90 15.88 -2.53
C GLN A 56 -7.41 16.20 -1.13
N ALA A 57 -6.83 15.24 -0.43
CA ALA A 57 -6.30 15.44 0.91
C ALA A 57 -5.15 16.46 0.92
N GLU A 58 -4.23 16.37 -0.05
CA GLU A 58 -3.12 17.31 -0.25
C GLU A 58 -3.63 18.73 -0.50
N ALA A 59 -4.63 18.90 -1.40
CA ALA A 59 -5.26 20.18 -1.67
C ALA A 59 -5.99 20.77 -0.45
N ALA A 60 -6.41 19.93 0.50
CA ALA A 60 -7.04 20.32 1.76
C ALA A 60 -6.04 20.48 2.92
N GLY A 61 -4.72 20.39 2.66
CA GLY A 61 -3.70 20.47 3.71
C GLY A 61 -3.76 19.30 4.70
N TRP A 62 -4.19 18.13 4.23
CA TRP A 62 -4.33 16.88 5.00
C TRP A 62 -5.37 16.94 6.13
N VAL A 63 -6.32 17.87 6.06
CA VAL A 63 -7.39 18.06 7.06
C VAL A 63 -8.75 17.95 6.37
N LYS A 64 -9.67 17.19 6.96
CA LYS A 64 -11.05 17.05 6.48
C LYS A 64 -11.89 18.28 6.83
N PRO A 65 -13.06 18.48 6.19
CA PRO A 65 -13.96 19.59 6.53
C PRO A 65 -14.42 19.63 8.00
N ASP A 66 -14.42 18.49 8.69
CA ASP A 66 -14.76 18.37 10.11
C ASP A 66 -13.59 18.68 11.06
N GLY A 67 -12.42 19.06 10.52
CA GLY A 67 -11.20 19.37 11.27
C GLY A 67 -10.36 18.15 11.65
N SER A 68 -10.81 16.93 11.35
CA SER A 68 -10.03 15.72 11.61
C SER A 68 -8.90 15.55 10.59
N THR A 69 -7.83 14.85 10.98
CA THR A 69 -6.75 14.47 10.06
C THR A 69 -7.31 13.60 8.94
N TRP A 70 -7.00 13.96 7.69
CA TRP A 70 -7.32 13.16 6.53
C TRP A 70 -6.31 12.04 6.40
N TRP A 71 -6.53 10.93 7.11
CA TRP A 71 -5.71 9.74 7.00
C TRP A 71 -5.90 9.04 5.65
N PRO A 72 -4.86 8.37 5.12
CA PRO A 72 -5.00 7.57 3.90
C PRO A 72 -6.01 6.41 4.11
N PRO A 73 -6.73 6.00 3.06
CA PRO A 73 -7.56 4.81 3.10
C PRO A 73 -6.71 3.53 3.23
N TYR A 74 -7.37 2.38 3.37
CA TYR A 74 -6.74 1.05 3.42
C TYR A 74 -5.66 0.91 4.50
N ASP A 75 -5.88 1.54 5.66
CA ASP A 75 -4.90 1.52 6.75
C ASP A 75 -3.52 2.08 6.31
N GLY A 76 -3.52 3.01 5.36
CA GLY A 76 -2.33 3.59 4.77
C GLY A 76 -1.53 2.64 3.88
N ALA A 77 -2.08 1.49 3.49
CA ALA A 77 -1.42 0.56 2.59
C ALA A 77 -1.64 0.90 1.11
N ILE A 78 -0.63 0.65 0.28
CA ILE A 78 -0.80 0.60 -1.18
C ILE A 78 -1.60 -0.67 -1.53
N PRO A 79 -2.78 -0.56 -2.17
CA PRO A 79 -3.60 -1.72 -2.54
C PRO A 79 -2.82 -2.77 -3.34
N GLY A 80 -3.04 -4.04 -3.00
CA GLY A 80 -2.34 -5.18 -3.58
C GLY A 80 -0.92 -5.42 -3.05
N THR A 81 -0.47 -4.70 -2.03
CA THR A 81 0.81 -4.98 -1.32
C THR A 81 0.61 -5.71 -0.01
N GLN A 82 -0.63 -5.80 0.46
CA GLN A 82 -1.01 -6.43 1.71
C GLN A 82 -0.76 -7.94 1.66
N ARG A 83 -0.17 -8.47 2.73
CA ARG A 83 -0.06 -9.91 2.97
C ARG A 83 0.03 -10.18 4.46
N THR A 84 -0.46 -11.34 4.88
CA THR A 84 -0.30 -11.80 6.25
C THR A 84 1.05 -12.50 6.40
N ILE A 85 1.76 -12.18 7.48
CA ILE A 85 3.01 -12.82 7.87
C ILE A 85 2.94 -13.29 9.32
N THR A 86 3.89 -14.14 9.68
CA THR A 86 4.18 -14.50 11.07
C THR A 86 5.60 -14.07 11.39
N TYR A 87 5.76 -13.28 12.45
CA TYR A 87 7.08 -13.04 13.02
C TYR A 87 7.52 -14.27 13.82
N GLN A 88 8.77 -14.66 13.60
CA GLN A 88 9.46 -15.72 14.33
C GLN A 88 10.64 -15.08 15.07
N PRO A 89 10.98 -15.55 16.29
CA PRO A 89 12.20 -15.11 16.95
C PRO A 89 13.43 -15.58 16.17
N SER A 90 14.53 -14.85 16.31
CA SER A 90 15.81 -15.28 15.73
C SER A 90 16.28 -16.60 16.36
N PRO A 91 16.77 -17.56 15.56
CA PRO A 91 17.43 -18.74 16.10
C PRO A 91 18.61 -18.34 16.99
N GLU A 92 18.91 -19.18 17.98
CA GLU A 92 20.07 -18.97 18.85
C GLU A 92 21.35 -18.81 18.02
N GLY A 93 22.17 -17.81 18.36
CA GLY A 93 23.39 -17.47 17.63
C GLY A 93 23.19 -16.71 16.30
N SER A 94 21.95 -16.41 15.90
CA SER A 94 21.65 -15.57 14.73
C SER A 94 21.40 -14.11 15.11
N PRO A 95 21.61 -13.14 14.20
CA PRO A 95 21.23 -11.75 14.43
C PRO A 95 19.74 -11.60 14.77
N LEU A 96 19.43 -10.68 15.68
CA LEU A 96 18.05 -10.37 16.09
C LEU A 96 17.24 -9.77 14.93
N ILE A 97 15.96 -10.13 14.85
CA ILE A 97 15.00 -9.44 14.01
C ILE A 97 14.57 -8.18 14.75
N LEU A 98 14.98 -7.02 14.23
CA LEU A 98 14.69 -5.72 14.82
C LEU A 98 13.61 -4.97 14.05
N VAL A 99 12.69 -4.39 14.82
CA VAL A 99 11.60 -3.55 14.35
C VAL A 99 11.60 -2.25 15.13
N ASP A 100 11.08 -1.18 14.56
CA ASP A 100 11.03 0.12 15.21
C ASP A 100 9.67 0.80 15.03
N ARG A 101 9.44 1.83 15.86
CA ARG A 101 8.22 2.62 15.84
C ARG A 101 8.48 4.05 16.26
N TYR A 102 7.87 4.97 15.52
CA TYR A 102 7.61 6.32 16.00
C TYR A 102 6.22 6.39 16.63
N GLY A 103 6.15 6.92 17.85
CA GLY A 103 4.91 7.04 18.62
C GLY A 103 4.75 5.97 19.70
N GLU A 104 3.71 6.14 20.52
CA GLU A 104 3.52 5.36 21.76
C GLU A 104 3.22 3.88 21.52
N THR A 105 3.49 3.06 22.53
CA THR A 105 3.23 1.60 22.57
C THR A 105 1.74 1.25 22.56
N SER A 106 0.86 2.24 22.72
CA SER A 106 -0.60 2.13 22.55
C SER A 106 -1.01 1.87 21.09
N GLY A 107 -0.14 2.17 20.12
CA GLY A 107 -0.37 1.87 18.71
C GLY A 107 -0.03 0.43 18.30
N ARG A 108 -0.25 0.12 17.02
CA ARG A 108 -0.14 -1.24 16.46
C ARG A 108 0.84 -1.36 15.28
N TYR A 109 1.35 -0.25 14.76
CA TYR A 109 2.22 -0.26 13.59
C TYR A 109 3.68 -0.22 13.98
N ILE A 110 4.46 -1.10 13.38
CA ILE A 110 5.91 -1.17 13.46
C ILE A 110 6.47 -1.25 12.04
N SER A 111 7.77 -1.01 11.87
CA SER A 111 8.47 -1.27 10.61
C SER A 111 9.77 -2.03 10.91
N PRO A 112 10.33 -2.77 9.94
CA PRO A 112 11.71 -3.21 10.04
C PRO A 112 12.65 -2.01 10.29
N VAL A 113 13.66 -2.20 11.15
CA VAL A 113 14.67 -1.16 11.38
C VAL A 113 15.31 -0.73 10.06
N GLY A 114 15.52 0.57 9.91
CA GLY A 114 16.17 1.16 8.73
C GLY A 114 15.20 1.61 7.63
N VAL A 115 13.89 1.41 7.79
CA VAL A 115 12.91 2.07 6.91
C VAL A 115 13.01 3.60 7.09
N PRO A 116 13.34 4.36 6.03
CA PRO A 116 13.50 5.81 6.11
C PRO A 116 12.24 6.53 6.60
N LEU A 117 12.40 7.70 7.24
CA LEU A 117 11.27 8.45 7.79
C LEU A 117 10.26 8.88 6.71
N ASP A 118 10.74 9.42 5.58
CA ASP A 118 9.92 9.81 4.42
C ASP A 118 9.17 8.63 3.80
N ALA A 119 9.64 7.40 4.05
CA ALA A 119 9.03 6.19 3.54
C ALA A 119 7.85 5.70 4.40
N ARG A 120 7.63 6.31 5.58
CA ARG A 120 6.59 5.90 6.54
C ARG A 120 5.31 6.73 6.45
N ALA A 121 5.36 7.91 5.82
CA ALA A 121 4.22 8.80 5.65
C ALA A 121 3.49 9.11 6.97
N LEU A 122 4.24 9.57 7.98
CA LEU A 122 3.69 9.92 9.30
C LEU A 122 3.08 11.32 9.27
N SER A 123 1.93 11.54 9.90
CA SER A 123 1.27 12.85 9.92
C SER A 123 2.09 13.95 10.57
N ASN A 124 2.94 13.60 11.51
CA ASN A 124 3.83 14.51 12.21
C ASN A 124 5.27 14.02 12.05
N VAL A 125 6.18 14.96 11.78
CA VAL A 125 7.62 14.70 11.79
C VAL A 125 8.04 14.43 13.24
N PRO A 126 8.54 13.23 13.57
CA PRO A 126 8.98 12.91 14.92
C PRO A 126 10.19 13.76 15.30
N THR A 127 10.23 14.22 16.55
CA THR A 127 11.36 14.99 17.12
C THR A 127 12.34 14.12 17.90
N SER A 128 12.07 12.82 18.01
CA SER A 128 12.89 11.85 18.73
C SER A 128 13.14 10.62 17.84
N PRO A 129 14.25 9.89 18.07
CA PRO A 129 14.49 8.60 17.41
C PRO A 129 13.34 7.61 17.67
N PRO A 130 13.15 6.61 16.79
CA PRO A 130 12.13 5.61 17.00
C PRO A 130 12.53 4.67 18.14
N SER A 131 11.55 4.17 18.89
CA SER A 131 11.76 3.06 19.81
C SER A 131 12.07 1.80 19.01
N VAL A 132 13.07 1.02 19.44
CA VAL A 132 13.51 -0.20 18.76
C VAL A 132 13.16 -1.41 19.62
N TYR A 133 12.70 -2.47 18.96
CA TYR A 133 12.31 -3.72 19.59
C TYR A 133 12.93 -4.92 18.86
N SER A 134 13.30 -5.95 19.59
CA SER A 134 13.53 -7.29 19.05
C SER A 134 12.24 -8.10 19.01
N VAL A 135 12.13 -8.96 18.01
CA VAL A 135 11.13 -10.04 17.98
C VAL A 135 11.69 -11.22 18.77
N ASP A 136 11.15 -11.44 19.97
CA ASP A 136 11.61 -12.47 20.90
C ASP A 136 10.62 -13.64 21.04
N GLY A 137 9.45 -13.54 20.40
CA GLY A 137 8.47 -14.61 20.34
C GLY A 137 7.62 -14.60 19.08
N VAL A 138 6.82 -15.68 18.90
CA VAL A 138 5.97 -15.84 17.72
C VAL A 138 4.79 -14.86 17.76
N ILE A 139 4.62 -14.10 16.68
CA ILE A 139 3.48 -13.20 16.47
C ILE A 139 2.84 -13.52 15.12
N GLU A 140 1.68 -14.17 15.17
CA GLU A 140 0.89 -14.54 14.00
C GLU A 140 -0.07 -13.40 13.60
N GLY A 141 -0.58 -13.47 12.37
CA GLY A 141 -1.63 -12.56 11.90
C GLY A 141 -1.16 -11.12 11.68
N VAL A 142 0.14 -10.90 11.46
CA VAL A 142 0.68 -9.56 11.20
C VAL A 142 0.36 -9.18 9.76
N GLU A 143 -0.28 -8.03 9.57
CA GLU A 143 -0.59 -7.51 8.24
C GLU A 143 0.58 -6.65 7.77
N ARG A 144 1.34 -7.16 6.79
CA ARG A 144 2.44 -6.44 6.14
C ARG A 144 1.95 -5.76 4.88
N ALA A 145 2.33 -4.50 4.69
CA ALA A 145 2.08 -3.77 3.44
C ALA A 145 3.17 -2.73 3.17
N ASN A 146 3.16 -2.15 1.96
CA ASN A 146 3.89 -0.93 1.68
C ASN A 146 3.01 0.28 2.02
N ALA A 147 3.55 1.25 2.76
CA ALA A 147 2.84 2.48 3.09
C ALA A 147 2.56 3.31 1.82
N ALA A 148 1.39 3.90 1.72
CA ALA A 148 1.06 4.88 0.70
C ALA A 148 1.80 6.19 0.97
N GLY A 149 2.16 6.93 -0.09
CA GLY A 149 2.69 8.29 0.07
C GLY A 149 1.59 9.24 0.53
N TRP A 150 1.82 9.95 1.63
CA TRP A 150 0.85 10.82 2.30
C TRP A 150 1.58 11.89 3.13
N PHE A 151 0.91 12.96 3.56
CA PHE A 151 1.50 14.03 4.40
C PHE A 151 2.83 14.58 3.85
N ASP A 152 2.85 14.89 2.56
CA ASP A 152 4.03 15.37 1.81
C ASP A 152 5.24 14.43 1.83
N GLN A 153 5.03 13.17 2.19
CA GLN A 153 6.05 12.13 2.25
C GLN A 153 5.86 11.09 1.15
N ARG A 154 6.97 10.48 0.75
CA ARG A 154 7.03 9.51 -0.34
C ARG A 154 6.26 8.24 -0.05
N GLY A 155 6.25 7.78 1.21
CA GLY A 155 5.74 6.46 1.56
C GLY A 155 6.59 5.34 0.93
N THR A 156 5.96 4.23 0.54
CA THR A 156 6.53 3.01 -0.05
C THR A 156 7.36 2.14 0.88
N GLY A 157 7.64 2.58 2.11
CA GLY A 157 8.30 1.79 3.14
C GLY A 157 7.43 0.63 3.63
N ILE A 158 8.07 -0.39 4.22
CA ILE A 158 7.35 -1.50 4.81
C ILE A 158 6.70 -1.05 6.12
N GLN A 159 5.42 -1.37 6.29
CA GLN A 159 4.72 -1.27 7.55
C GLN A 159 4.09 -2.61 7.91
N ASP A 160 4.12 -2.92 9.20
CA ASP A 160 3.55 -4.12 9.79
C ASP A 160 2.55 -3.70 10.86
N LYS A 161 1.29 -4.07 10.65
CA LYS A 161 0.22 -3.88 11.62
C LYS A 161 0.08 -5.14 12.45
N LEU A 162 0.40 -5.02 13.73
CA LEU A 162 0.23 -6.10 14.70
C LEU A 162 -1.27 -6.31 15.01
N PRO A 163 -1.70 -7.56 15.31
CA PRO A 163 -3.06 -7.82 15.77
C PRO A 163 -3.42 -7.05 17.05
N GLY A 164 -2.46 -6.97 17.99
CA GLY A 164 -2.55 -6.23 19.24
C GLY A 164 -1.72 -4.94 19.25
N ARG A 165 -1.81 -4.19 20.37
CA ARG A 165 -0.95 -3.03 20.63
C ARG A 165 0.49 -3.48 20.89
N VAL A 166 1.47 -2.65 20.57
CA VAL A 166 2.89 -2.94 20.86
C VAL A 166 3.08 -3.28 22.33
N GLN A 167 2.43 -2.55 23.24
CA GLN A 167 2.52 -2.79 24.69
C GLN A 167 2.17 -4.24 25.08
N TYR A 168 1.14 -4.84 24.47
CA TYR A 168 0.77 -6.22 24.77
C TYR A 168 1.90 -7.22 24.47
N TYR A 169 2.65 -6.99 23.40
CA TYR A 169 3.75 -7.87 23.02
C TYR A 169 5.00 -7.64 23.87
N LEU A 170 5.19 -6.42 24.40
CA LEU A 170 6.20 -6.15 25.43
C LEU A 170 5.84 -6.88 26.74
N ASP A 171 4.60 -6.73 27.21
CA ASP A 171 4.12 -7.34 28.46
C ASP A 171 4.18 -8.88 28.42
N THR A 172 3.99 -9.47 27.23
CA THR A 172 4.04 -10.93 27.02
C THR A 172 5.43 -11.44 26.61
N GLY A 173 6.45 -10.58 26.55
CA GLY A 173 7.82 -10.95 26.20
C GLY A 173 8.01 -11.42 24.75
N LYS A 174 7.05 -11.12 23.86
CA LYS A 174 7.15 -11.42 22.42
C LYS A 174 7.89 -10.34 21.66
N LEU A 175 7.90 -9.12 22.19
CA LEU A 175 8.81 -8.04 21.82
C LEU A 175 9.66 -7.68 23.04
N GLY A 176 10.92 -7.29 22.81
CA GLY A 176 11.83 -6.79 23.84
C GLY A 176 12.44 -5.45 23.45
N GLU A 177 12.54 -4.51 24.38
CA GLU A 177 13.16 -3.19 24.15
C GLU A 177 14.68 -3.31 23.90
N ARG A 178 15.23 -2.43 23.06
CA ARG A 178 16.64 -2.40 22.66
C ARG A 178 17.25 -1.01 22.74
#